data_AF-A0A0F9ATI7-F1
#
_entry.id   AF-A0A0F9ATI7-F1
#
_cell.length_a   1.000
_cell.length_b   1.000
_cell.length_c   1.000
_cell.angle_alpha   90.00
_cell.angle_beta   90.00
_cell.angle_gamma   90.00
#
_symmetry.space_group_name_H-M   'P 1'
#
loop_
_entity.id
_entity.type
_entity.pdbx_description
1 polymer ?
#
loop_
_entity_poly.entity_id
_entity_poly.type
_entity_poly.pdbx_seq_one_letter_code
_entity_poly.pdbx_strand_id
1 'polypeptide(L)'
;MASKYWLKLYHEMLDDPKVAVLPDRYWRRMIECFLLAGDHNEKGVLPSVDHMAWKLRMDPDSLETDLVELGKLGIVEQIKGEWVVSNFDERQRPRTAAERNKLYRDRKRKDYEKGWFEDGEDDK
;
A
#
# COMPACT_ATOMS: atom_id res chain seq x y z
N MET A 1 10.22 -18.32 6.14
CA MET A 1 10.50 -16.88 6.29
C MET A 1 9.46 -16.28 7.22
N ALA A 2 9.83 -15.34 8.09
CA ALA A 2 8.89 -14.77 9.05
C ALA A 2 7.92 -13.81 8.33
N SER A 3 6.69 -14.27 8.08
CA SER A 3 5.59 -13.40 7.63
C SER A 3 5.46 -12.24 8.62
N LYS A 4 5.44 -11.00 8.13
CA LYS A 4 5.19 -9.86 9.01
C LYS A 4 3.73 -9.95 9.48
N TYR A 5 3.52 -9.94 10.79
CA TYR A 5 2.18 -10.04 11.40
C TYR A 5 1.26 -8.85 11.03
N TRP A 6 1.83 -7.77 10.49
CA TRP A 6 1.12 -6.52 10.22
C TRP A 6 1.60 -5.90 8.91
N LEU A 7 0.65 -5.23 8.23
CA LEU A 7 0.85 -4.47 7.00
C LEU A 7 0.58 -2.99 7.30
N LYS A 8 1.37 -2.08 6.73
CA LYS A 8 1.05 -0.65 6.75
C LYS A 8 0.05 -0.35 5.64
N LEU A 9 -1.14 0.12 6.01
CA LEU A 9 -2.10 0.70 5.09
C LEU A 9 -2.15 2.21 5.32
N TYR A 10 -1.93 2.99 4.26
CA TYR A 10 -1.79 4.44 4.35
C TYR A 10 -3.16 5.11 4.16
N HIS A 11 -3.46 6.13 4.97
CA HIS A 11 -4.72 6.89 4.85
C HIS A 11 -4.88 7.60 3.51
N GLU A 12 -3.76 7.99 2.88
CA GLU A 12 -3.73 8.61 1.53
C GLU A 12 -4.41 7.76 0.45
N MET A 13 -4.57 6.46 0.69
CA MET A 13 -5.24 5.55 -0.23
C MET A 13 -6.74 5.88 -0.39
N LEU A 14 -7.36 6.55 0.59
CA LEU A 14 -8.74 7.04 0.46
C LEU A 14 -8.84 8.21 -0.52
N ASP A 15 -7.76 8.98 -0.67
CA ASP A 15 -7.69 10.14 -1.56
C ASP A 15 -7.08 9.80 -2.93
N ASP A 16 -6.58 8.58 -3.12
CA ASP A 16 -6.02 8.12 -4.39
C ASP A 16 -7.14 7.89 -5.42
N PRO A 17 -7.20 8.65 -6.53
CA PRO A 17 -8.26 8.51 -7.53
C PRO A 17 -8.37 7.11 -8.11
N LYS A 18 -7.26 6.37 -8.20
CA LYS A 18 -7.24 4.99 -8.73
C LYS A 18 -8.01 4.03 -7.84
N VAL A 19 -8.02 4.34 -6.55
CA VAL A 19 -8.51 3.48 -5.48
C VAL A 19 -9.95 3.88 -5.15
N ALA A 20 -10.26 5.18 -5.16
CA ALA A 20 -11.60 5.73 -4.95
C ALA A 20 -12.63 5.29 -6.01
N VAL A 21 -12.19 4.99 -7.25
CA VAL A 21 -13.09 4.53 -8.34
C VAL A 21 -13.29 3.01 -8.37
N LEU A 22 -12.63 2.25 -7.49
CA LEU A 22 -12.72 0.80 -7.50
C LEU A 22 -14.10 0.32 -7.01
N PRO A 23 -14.77 -0.56 -7.76
CA PRO A 23 -15.85 -1.38 -7.23
C PRO A 23 -15.41 -2.20 -6.01
N ASP A 24 -16.34 -2.46 -5.07
CA ASP A 24 -16.12 -3.19 -3.82
C ASP A 24 -15.33 -4.50 -3.99
N ARG A 25 -15.59 -5.25 -5.07
CA ARG A 25 -14.87 -6.49 -5.38
C ARG A 25 -13.37 -6.23 -5.58
N TYR A 26 -13.00 -5.23 -6.37
CA TYR A 26 -11.60 -4.91 -6.66
C TYR A 26 -10.93 -4.23 -5.48
N TRP A 27 -11.68 -3.43 -4.70
CA TRP A 27 -11.20 -2.91 -3.44
C TRP A 27 -10.78 -4.04 -2.50
N ARG A 28 -11.66 -5.02 -2.29
CA ARG A 28 -11.36 -6.21 -1.49
C ARG A 28 -10.16 -6.98 -2.06
N ARG A 29 -10.13 -7.23 -3.37
CA ARG A 29 -9.04 -7.97 -4.02
C ARG A 29 -7.69 -7.28 -3.84
N MET A 30 -7.64 -5.96 -3.99
CA MET A 30 -6.43 -5.17 -3.77
C MET A 30 -5.88 -5.38 -2.36
N ILE A 31 -6.73 -5.28 -1.33
CA ILE A 31 -6.33 -5.52 0.06
C ILE A 31 -5.83 -6.96 0.26
N GLU A 32 -6.51 -7.95 -0.31
CA GLU A 32 -6.08 -9.34 -0.27
C GLU A 32 -4.70 -9.54 -0.92
N CYS A 33 -4.42 -8.88 -2.05
CA CYS A 33 -3.10 -8.89 -2.68
C CYS A 33 -2.02 -8.29 -1.76
N PHE A 34 -2.31 -7.18 -1.08
CA PHE A 34 -1.33 -6.59 -0.15
C PHE A 34 -1.02 -7.53 1.03
N LEU A 35 -2.02 -8.23 1.55
CA LEU A 35 -1.84 -9.23 2.61
C LEU A 35 -1.03 -10.43 2.11
N LEU A 36 -1.32 -10.92 0.90
CA LEU A 36 -0.59 -12.03 0.28
C LEU A 36 0.88 -11.67 0.03
N ALA A 37 1.16 -10.48 -0.50
CA ALA A 37 2.53 -10.01 -0.71
C ALA A 37 3.29 -9.84 0.63
N GLY A 38 2.61 -9.36 1.68
CA GLY A 38 3.18 -9.23 3.01
C GLY A 38 3.49 -10.57 3.68
N ASP A 39 2.63 -11.55 3.47
CA ASP A 39 2.82 -12.92 3.94
C ASP A 39 3.92 -13.66 3.15
N HIS A 40 3.96 -13.47 1.83
CA HIS A 40 4.98 -14.05 0.96
C HIS A 40 6.38 -13.50 1.28
N ASN A 41 6.47 -12.24 1.71
CA ASN A 41 7.69 -11.59 2.19
C ASN A 41 8.82 -11.51 1.13
N GLU A 42 8.43 -11.33 -0.13
CA GLU A 42 9.33 -11.17 -1.27
C GLU A 42 9.17 -9.79 -1.93
N LYS A 43 9.24 -8.72 -1.11
CA LYS A 43 9.25 -7.32 -1.57
C LYS A 43 8.07 -6.90 -2.46
N GLY A 44 6.93 -7.59 -2.36
CA GLY A 44 5.75 -7.29 -3.17
C GLY A 44 5.38 -8.39 -4.14
N VAL A 45 6.28 -9.34 -4.40
CA VAL A 45 5.98 -10.51 -5.24
C VAL A 45 4.81 -11.26 -4.60
N LEU A 46 3.85 -11.63 -5.43
CA LEU A 46 2.71 -12.45 -5.07
C LEU A 46 3.05 -13.92 -5.29
N PRO A 47 2.49 -14.85 -4.49
CA PRO A 47 2.58 -16.27 -4.77
C PRO A 47 1.96 -16.62 -6.14
N SER A 48 2.15 -17.87 -6.59
CA SER A 48 1.45 -18.35 -7.80
C SER A 48 -0.07 -18.20 -7.68
N VAL A 49 -0.72 -18.01 -8.83
CA VAL A 49 -2.17 -17.81 -8.92
C VAL A 49 -2.93 -18.95 -8.25
N ASP A 50 -2.52 -20.21 -8.47
CA ASP A 50 -3.13 -21.38 -7.83
C ASP A 50 -3.05 -21.33 -6.30
N HIS A 51 -1.89 -20.93 -5.76
CA HIS A 51 -1.69 -20.84 -4.31
C HIS A 51 -2.52 -19.71 -3.71
N MET A 52 -2.56 -18.56 -4.39
CA MET A 52 -3.42 -17.44 -4.00
C MET A 52 -4.90 -17.83 -4.05
N ALA A 53 -5.35 -18.46 -5.13
CA ALA A 53 -6.73 -18.90 -5.32
C ALA A 53 -7.19 -19.87 -4.22
N TRP A 54 -6.34 -20.85 -3.87
CA TRP A 54 -6.58 -21.74 -2.73
C TRP A 54 -6.73 -20.97 -1.41
N LYS A 55 -5.83 -20.03 -1.14
CA LYS A 55 -5.84 -19.23 0.11
C LYS A 55 -7.04 -18.30 0.21
N LEU A 56 -7.46 -17.71 -0.91
CA LEU A 56 -8.62 -16.83 -1.01
C LEU A 56 -9.94 -17.58 -1.21
N ARG A 57 -9.88 -18.91 -1.36
CA ARG A 57 -11.04 -19.81 -1.58
C ARG A 57 -11.86 -19.42 -2.81
N MET A 58 -11.16 -19.22 -3.92
CA MET A 58 -11.77 -18.83 -5.18
C MET A 58 -11.20 -19.61 -6.35
N ASP A 59 -11.84 -19.42 -7.49
CA ASP A 59 -11.42 -19.97 -8.78
C ASP A 59 -10.18 -19.23 -9.33
N PRO A 60 -9.15 -19.95 -9.86
CA PRO A 60 -7.94 -19.35 -10.41
C PRO A 60 -8.18 -18.42 -11.59
N ASP A 61 -9.07 -18.76 -12.52
CA ASP A 61 -9.34 -17.94 -13.72
C ASP A 61 -10.00 -16.62 -13.36
N SER A 62 -10.89 -16.67 -12.36
CA SER A 62 -11.51 -15.50 -11.77
C SER A 62 -10.50 -14.60 -11.06
N LEU A 63 -9.50 -15.19 -10.40
CA LEU A 63 -8.43 -14.45 -9.73
C LEU A 63 -7.52 -13.79 -10.76
N GLU A 64 -7.12 -14.51 -11.81
CA GLU A 64 -6.28 -13.98 -12.88
C GLU A 64 -6.97 -12.79 -13.57
N THR A 65 -8.28 -12.91 -13.83
CA THR A 65 -9.08 -11.79 -14.35
C THR A 65 -9.04 -10.58 -13.41
N ASP A 66 -9.20 -10.79 -12.10
CA ASP A 66 -9.10 -9.69 -11.14
C ASP A 66 -7.70 -9.04 -11.11
N LEU A 67 -6.64 -9.83 -11.22
CA LEU A 67 -5.25 -9.35 -11.26
C LEU A 67 -4.98 -8.53 -12.52
N VAL A 68 -5.51 -8.94 -13.67
CA VAL A 68 -5.42 -8.18 -14.92
C VAL A 68 -6.10 -6.81 -14.79
N GLU A 69 -7.31 -6.74 -14.20
CA GLU A 69 -8.02 -5.47 -14.01
C GLU A 69 -7.30 -4.55 -13.00
N LEU A 70 -6.81 -5.09 -11.89
CA LEU A 70 -5.97 -4.34 -10.95
C LEU A 70 -4.65 -3.90 -11.60
N GLY A 71 -4.13 -4.69 -12.54
CA GLY A 71 -2.96 -4.38 -13.35
C GLY A 71 -3.13 -3.15 -14.21
N LYS A 72 -4.30 -2.97 -14.83
CA LYS A 72 -4.62 -1.76 -15.63
C LYS A 72 -4.58 -0.47 -14.81
N LEU A 73 -4.84 -0.56 -13.51
CA LEU A 73 -4.82 0.57 -12.57
C LEU A 73 -3.42 0.79 -11.96
N GLY A 74 -2.47 -0.10 -12.24
CA GLY A 74 -1.11 -0.06 -11.70
C GLY A 74 -1.03 -0.41 -10.22
N ILE A 75 -2.01 -1.16 -9.70
CA ILE A 75 -2.02 -1.65 -8.31
C ILE A 75 -1.11 -2.88 -8.19
N VAL A 76 -1.16 -3.74 -9.20
CA VAL A 76 -0.24 -4.86 -9.41
C VAL A 76 0.39 -4.74 -10.79
N GLU A 77 1.49 -5.43 -11.01
CA GLU A 77 2.19 -5.49 -12.30
C GLU A 77 2.75 -6.89 -12.53
N GLN A 78 2.85 -7.29 -13.79
CA GLN A 78 3.43 -8.58 -14.16
C GLN A 78 4.89 -8.39 -14.55
N ILE A 79 5.82 -8.95 -13.77
CA ILE A 79 7.27 -8.86 -13.99
C ILE A 79 7.81 -10.28 -14.17
N LYS A 80 8.36 -10.57 -15.35
CA LYS A 80 8.95 -11.90 -15.67
C LYS A 80 7.99 -13.08 -15.42
N GLY A 81 6.70 -12.87 -15.58
CA GLY A 81 5.66 -13.90 -15.36
C GLY A 81 5.15 -13.99 -13.92
N GLU A 82 5.66 -13.18 -13.01
CA GLU A 82 5.18 -13.09 -11.63
C GLU A 82 4.36 -11.82 -11.42
N TRP A 83 3.29 -11.93 -10.64
CA TRP A 83 2.53 -10.76 -10.22
C TRP A 83 3.21 -10.08 -9.02
N VAL A 84 3.32 -8.76 -9.06
CA VAL A 84 3.99 -7.96 -8.03
C VAL A 84 3.09 -6.79 -7.64
N VAL A 85 2.97 -6.51 -6.34
CA VAL A 85 2.28 -5.31 -5.85
C VAL A 85 3.17 -4.09 -6.04
N SER A 86 2.66 -3.09 -6.76
CA SER A 86 3.39 -1.86 -7.06
C SER A 86 3.80 -1.11 -5.79
N ASN A 87 5.05 -0.65 -5.75
CA ASN A 87 5.62 0.14 -4.65
C ASN A 87 5.53 -0.53 -3.26
N PHE A 88 5.35 -1.86 -3.20
CA PHE A 88 5.16 -2.57 -1.93
C PHE A 88 6.36 -2.44 -1.01
N ASP A 89 7.58 -2.72 -1.50
CA ASP A 89 8.79 -2.64 -0.68
C ASP A 89 9.03 -1.22 -0.14
N GLU A 90 8.82 -0.19 -0.97
CA GLU A 90 8.96 1.21 -0.55
C GLU A 90 7.99 1.56 0.58
N ARG A 91 6.73 1.12 0.48
CA ARG A 91 5.70 1.37 1.49
C ARG A 91 5.93 0.53 2.75
N GLN A 92 6.35 -0.72 2.60
CA GLN A 92 6.44 -1.65 3.73
C GLN A 92 7.80 -1.64 4.44
N ARG A 93 8.89 -1.19 3.80
CA ARG A 93 10.24 -1.20 4.41
C ARG A 93 10.31 -0.40 5.72
N PRO A 94 11.15 -0.80 6.67
CA PRO A 94 11.46 0.04 7.82
C PRO A 94 12.02 1.38 7.35
N ARG A 95 11.59 2.47 8.00
CA ARG A 95 12.19 3.79 7.76
C ARG A 95 13.62 3.80 8.29
N THR A 96 14.52 4.42 7.54
CA THR A 96 15.91 4.64 7.95
C THR A 96 15.99 5.66 9.08
N ALA A 97 17.13 5.71 9.79
CA ALA A 97 17.37 6.74 10.81
C ALA A 97 17.33 8.16 10.23
N ALA A 98 17.87 8.35 9.01
CA ALA A 98 17.85 9.62 8.30
C ALA A 98 16.41 10.09 7.99
N GLU A 99 15.57 9.20 7.45
CA GLU A 99 14.15 9.50 7.15
C GLU A 99 13.38 9.85 8.44
N ARG A 100 13.64 9.14 9.55
CA ARG A 100 13.02 9.44 10.85
C ARG A 100 13.42 10.83 11.35
N ASN A 101 14.70 11.18 11.31
CA ASN A 101 15.20 12.48 11.75
C ASN A 101 14.65 13.63 10.88
N LYS A 102 14.54 13.43 9.57
CA LYS A 102 13.94 14.40 8.65
C LYS A 102 12.48 14.67 9.03
N LEU A 103 11.67 13.63 9.19
CA LEU A 103 10.27 13.77 9.58
C LEU A 103 10.09 14.45 10.94
N TYR A 104 10.96 14.15 11.91
CA TYR A 104 10.94 14.83 13.20
C TYR A 104 11.16 16.34 13.05
N ARG A 105 12.15 16.74 12.24
CA ARG A 105 12.42 18.16 11.95
C ARG A 105 11.26 18.82 11.19
N ASP A 106 10.68 18.13 10.22
CA ASP A 106 9.55 18.64 9.44
C ASP A 106 8.30 18.87 10.32
N ARG A 107 8.03 17.96 11.27
CA ARG A 107 6.94 18.15 12.26
C ARG A 107 7.21 19.36 13.15
N LYS A 108 8.42 19.47 13.70
CA LYS A 108 8.81 20.62 14.53
C LYS A 108 8.66 21.94 13.77
N ARG A 109 9.06 22.00 12.50
CA ARG A 109 8.88 23.19 11.66
C ARG A 109 7.40 23.55 11.51
N LYS A 110 6.54 22.58 11.20
CA LYS A 110 5.08 22.80 11.08
C LYS A 110 4.46 23.27 12.39
N ASP A 111 4.89 22.73 13.53
CA ASP A 111 4.41 23.15 14.85
C ASP A 111 4.78 24.62 15.14
N TYR A 112 6.01 25.03 14.81
CA TYR A 112 6.43 26.43 14.93
C TYR A 112 5.66 27.35 13.98
N GLU A 113 5.47 26.95 12.72
CA GLU A 113 4.67 27.71 11.75
C GLU A 113 3.23 27.88 12.25
N LYS A 114 2.58 26.81 12.72
CA LYS A 114 1.20 26.86 13.23
C LYS A 114 1.04 27.76 14.45
N GLY A 115 1.98 27.69 15.41
CA GLY A 115 1.97 28.58 16.58
C GLY A 115 2.15 30.05 16.20
N TRP A 116 3.00 30.35 15.21
CA TRP A 116 3.19 31.70 14.68
C TRP A 116 1.94 32.29 14.02
N PHE A 117 1.13 31.45 13.36
CA PHE A 117 -0.14 31.89 12.76
C PHE A 117 -1.25 32.04 13.80
N GLU A 118 -1.30 31.19 14.83
CA GLU A 118 -2.26 31.31 15.95
C GLU A 118 -1.97 32.56 16.81
N ASP A 119 -0.70 32.83 17.14
CA ASP A 119 -0.31 34.00 17.95
C ASP A 119 -0.47 35.35 17.19
N GLY A 120 -0.56 35.32 15.86
CA GLY A 120 -0.71 36.51 15.01
C GLY A 120 -2.16 36.88 14.67
N GLU A 121 -3.13 36.03 15.01
CA GLU A 121 -4.57 36.24 14.76
C GLU A 121 -5.28 36.91 15.95
N ASP A 122 -4.68 36.84 17.15
CA ASP A 122 -5.16 37.47 18.39
C ASP A 122 -4.87 38.99 18.50
N ASP A 123 -4.14 39.56 17.53
CA ASP A 123 -3.68 40.97 17.51
C ASP A 123 -4.53 41.89 16.60
N LYS A 124 -5.80 41.56 16.32
CA LYS A 124 -6.74 42.42 15.55
C LYS A 124 -8.05 42.75 16.25
#